data_AF-A0A4Q3YKN7-F1
#
_entry.id   AF-A0A4Q3YKN7-F1
#
_cell.length_a   1.000
_cell.length_b   1.000
_cell.length_c   1.000
_cell.angle_alpha   90.00
_cell.angle_beta   90.00
_cell.angle_gamma   90.00
#
_symmetry.space_group_name_H-M   'P 1'
#
loop_
_entity.id
_entity.type
_entity.pdbx_description
1 polymer ?
#
loop_
_entity_poly.entity_id
_entity_poly.type
_entity_poly.pdbx_seq_one_letter_code
_entity_poly.pdbx_strand_id
1 'polypeptide(L)'
;MILQRLHDDCNIILRQTESEGEGMPPSGYVPKAVRWYVDIQPGVPVDVQRLGTDEKKNKGQIRLLPECKRSSGIRPFLLADTAAYVLGVNYDPKKTDAQANAPAKHEAFVKLARACADKTENPLAIAVAQLLEGEAVMFELIAKFPPELDAT
;
A
#
# COMPACT_ATOMS: atom_id res chain seq x y z
N MET A 1 -1.60 3.45 -1.68
CA MET A 1 -1.49 3.43 -0.21
C MET A 1 -0.26 2.61 0.16
N ILE A 2 0.37 2.86 1.30
CA ILE A 2 1.48 2.07 1.85
C ILE A 2 1.10 1.60 3.26
N LEU A 3 1.41 0.35 3.61
CA LEU A 3 1.05 -0.26 4.89
C LEU A 3 2.12 -0.21 6.00
N GLN A 4 3.36 0.18 5.71
CA GLN A 4 4.43 0.14 6.72
C GLN A 4 5.61 1.07 6.39
N ARG A 5 6.45 1.35 7.41
CA ARG A 5 7.76 2.02 7.31
C ARG A 5 8.85 1.34 6.47
N LEU A 6 8.53 0.33 5.68
CA LEU A 6 9.46 -0.21 4.66
C LEU A 6 9.93 0.86 3.65
N HIS A 7 9.28 2.02 3.63
CA HIS A 7 9.66 3.16 2.81
C HIS A 7 10.79 4.02 3.41
N ASP A 8 11.15 3.88 4.69
CA ASP A 8 12.29 4.60 5.26
C ASP A 8 13.59 4.15 4.55
N ASP A 9 13.72 2.86 4.29
CA ASP A 9 14.78 2.29 3.46
C ASP A 9 14.73 2.82 2.02
N CYS A 10 13.53 3.04 1.47
CA CYS A 10 13.36 3.56 0.10
C CYS A 10 13.85 5.00 -0.05
N ASN A 11 13.63 5.85 0.97
CA ASN A 11 14.14 7.23 0.96
C ASN A 11 15.67 7.26 1.04
N ILE A 12 16.27 6.31 1.78
CA ILE A 12 17.72 6.14 1.83
C ILE A 12 18.25 5.74 0.45
N ILE A 13 17.62 4.76 -0.21
CA ILE A 13 18.01 4.30 -1.54
C ILE A 13 17.91 5.43 -2.57
N LEU A 14 16.81 6.20 -2.57
CA LEU A 14 16.64 7.34 -3.48
C LEU A 14 17.76 8.38 -3.31
N ARG A 15 18.07 8.77 -2.06
CA ARG A 15 19.15 9.71 -1.75
C ARG A 15 20.51 9.21 -2.21
N GLN A 16 20.77 7.92 -2.05
CA GLN A 16 22.02 7.29 -2.51
C GLN A 16 22.13 7.33 -4.04
N THR A 17 21.07 6.95 -4.77
CA THR A 17 21.06 7.00 -6.24
C THR A 17 21.16 8.42 -6.81
N GLU A 18 20.59 9.42 -6.13
CA GLU A 18 20.69 10.83 -6.54
C GLU A 18 22.11 11.38 -6.35
N SER A 19 22.84 10.91 -5.33
CA SER A 19 24.22 11.33 -5.06
C SER A 19 25.27 10.70 -5.98
N GLU A 20 25.00 9.52 -6.53
CA GLU A 20 25.96 8.75 -7.36
C GLU A 20 25.87 9.06 -8.86
N GLY A 21 25.01 10.00 -9.27
CA GLY A 21 24.94 10.51 -10.65
C GLY A 21 24.16 9.63 -11.64
N GLU A 22 23.76 8.43 -11.22
CA GLU A 22 22.80 7.57 -11.92
C GLU A 22 21.42 7.75 -11.26
N GLY A 23 20.67 8.78 -11.65
CA GLY A 23 19.33 9.09 -11.10
C GLY A 23 18.24 8.06 -11.44
N MET A 24 18.57 6.76 -11.55
CA MET A 24 17.65 5.69 -11.87
C MET A 24 17.35 4.84 -10.63
N PRO A 25 16.07 4.54 -10.33
CA PRO A 25 15.73 3.69 -9.21
C PRO A 25 16.25 2.25 -9.41
N PRO A 26 16.41 1.48 -8.31
CA PRO A 26 16.68 0.05 -8.39
C PRO A 26 15.69 -0.66 -9.31
N SER A 27 16.19 -1.68 -10.02
CA SER A 27 15.33 -2.51 -10.87
C SER A 27 14.15 -3.10 -10.09
N GLY A 28 12.96 -3.04 -10.67
CA GLY A 28 11.72 -3.48 -10.02
C GLY A 28 11.06 -2.45 -9.11
N TYR A 29 11.61 -1.24 -9.02
CA TYR A 29 11.03 -0.13 -8.27
C TYR A 29 10.76 1.08 -9.15
N VAL A 30 9.66 1.78 -8.88
CA VAL A 30 9.28 2.99 -9.61
C VAL A 30 8.74 4.09 -8.68
N PRO A 31 8.99 5.37 -9.02
CA PRO A 31 8.39 6.48 -8.30
C PRO A 31 6.89 6.57 -8.61
N LYS A 32 6.06 6.50 -7.56
CA LYS A 32 4.61 6.66 -7.63
C LYS A 32 4.11 7.64 -6.58
N ALA A 33 3.07 8.38 -6.93
CA ALA A 33 2.42 9.27 -5.97
C ALA A 33 1.56 8.45 -5.01
N VAL A 34 1.83 8.56 -3.71
CA VAL A 34 1.12 7.85 -2.65
C VAL A 34 0.35 8.86 -1.81
N ARG A 35 -0.97 8.65 -1.72
CA ARG A 35 -1.90 9.53 -0.99
C ARG A 35 -2.15 9.13 0.45
N TRP A 36 -1.89 7.87 0.79
CA TRP A 36 -2.25 7.29 2.07
C TRP A 36 -1.12 6.41 2.59
N TYR A 37 -0.86 6.56 3.88
CA TYR A 37 0.10 5.81 4.65
C TYR A 37 -0.60 5.23 5.88
N VAL A 38 -0.29 3.97 6.19
CA VAL A 38 -0.77 3.28 7.38
C VAL A 38 0.46 2.87 8.17
N ASP A 39 0.56 3.29 9.44
CA ASP A 39 1.63 2.86 10.35
C ASP A 39 1.09 1.69 11.18
N ILE A 40 1.72 0.52 11.02
CA ILE A 40 1.38 -0.68 11.78
C ILE A 40 2.55 -0.98 12.72
N GLN A 41 2.27 -0.98 14.02
CA GLN A 41 3.26 -1.32 15.04
C GLN A 41 2.67 -2.32 16.05
N PRO A 42 3.44 -3.34 16.46
CA PRO A 42 2.99 -4.28 17.48
C PRO A 42 2.58 -3.56 18.77
N GLY A 43 1.34 -3.79 19.23
CA GLY A 43 0.83 -3.22 20.49
C GLY A 43 0.44 -1.75 20.44
N VAL A 44 0.50 -1.10 19.27
CA VAL A 44 0.06 0.29 19.08
C VAL A 44 -1.16 0.32 18.16
N PRO A 45 -2.20 1.14 18.45
CA PRO A 45 -3.30 1.34 17.53
C PRO A 45 -2.81 1.80 16.15
N VAL A 46 -3.40 1.23 15.10
CA VAL A 46 -3.05 1.56 13.71
C VAL A 46 -3.29 3.03 13.43
N ASP A 47 -2.28 3.72 12.92
CA ASP A 47 -2.37 5.12 12.52
C ASP A 47 -2.52 5.24 11.00
N VAL A 48 -3.37 6.17 10.55
CA VAL A 48 -3.64 6.40 9.12
C VAL A 48 -3.39 7.86 8.82
N GLN A 49 -2.46 8.10 7.90
CA GLN A 49 -2.04 9.43 7.53
C GLN A 49 -2.29 9.69 6.05
N ARG A 50 -2.86 10.85 5.75
CA ARG A 50 -2.96 11.36 4.39
C ARG A 50 -1.64 12.02 4.01
N LEU A 51 -1.09 11.62 2.88
CA LEU A 51 0.12 12.20 2.30
C LEU A 51 -0.28 13.19 1.20
N GLY A 52 0.14 14.45 1.34
CA GLY A 52 -0.18 15.56 0.41
C GLY A 52 -1.03 16.66 1.06
N THR A 53 -1.28 17.76 0.35
CA THR A 53 -2.14 18.87 0.84
C THR A 53 -3.51 18.90 0.14
N ASP A 54 -4.48 19.63 0.70
CA ASP A 54 -5.87 19.75 0.20
C ASP A 54 -6.04 20.59 -1.09
N GLU A 55 -4.94 20.99 -1.73
CA GLU A 55 -5.01 21.70 -3.00
C GLU A 55 -5.48 20.75 -4.13
N LYS A 56 -6.41 21.23 -4.96
CA LYS A 56 -7.07 20.50 -6.09
C LYS A 56 -6.13 19.77 -7.08
N LYS A 57 -4.82 19.93 -6.97
CA LYS A 57 -3.79 19.31 -7.83
C LYS A 57 -2.87 18.33 -7.09
N ASN A 58 -3.06 18.09 -5.80
CA ASN A 58 -2.06 17.36 -5.01
C ASN A 58 -2.23 15.83 -5.14
N LYS A 59 -1.27 15.17 -5.80
CA LYS A 59 -1.34 13.77 -6.26
C LYS A 59 -0.93 12.75 -5.19
N GLY A 60 -0.59 13.18 -3.97
CA GLY A 60 0.12 12.39 -2.98
C GLY A 60 1.62 12.69 -3.00
N GLN A 61 2.36 12.18 -2.02
CA GLN A 61 3.81 12.34 -2.01
C GLN A 61 4.47 11.28 -2.89
N ILE A 62 5.49 11.66 -3.67
CA ILE A 62 6.24 10.70 -4.47
C ILE A 62 7.00 9.76 -3.54
N ARG A 63 6.84 8.46 -3.78
CA ARG A 63 7.50 7.37 -3.08
C ARG A 63 7.95 6.32 -4.07
N LEU A 64 9.07 5.69 -3.76
CA LEU A 64 9.55 4.54 -4.51
C LEU A 64 8.78 3.29 -4.05
N LEU A 65 8.15 2.58 -4.99
CA LEU A 65 7.36 1.39 -4.70
C LEU A 65 7.83 0.20 -5.53
N PRO A 66 7.74 -1.03 -4.99
CA PRO A 66 7.86 -2.24 -5.80
C PRO A 66 6.82 -2.20 -6.92
N GLU A 67 7.23 -2.49 -8.14
CA GLU A 67 6.33 -2.62 -9.28
C GLU A 67 6.47 -3.97 -9.95
N CYS A 68 5.33 -4.60 -10.18
CA CYS A 68 5.19 -5.69 -11.13
C CYS A 68 4.27 -5.21 -12.28
N LYS A 69 4.67 -5.46 -13.53
CA LYS A 69 3.83 -5.07 -14.67
C LYS A 69 2.51 -5.87 -14.63
N ARG A 70 1.38 -5.17 -14.46
CA ARG A 70 0.04 -5.78 -14.53
C ARG A 70 -0.43 -5.78 -15.97
N SER A 71 -0.20 -6.87 -16.71
CA SER A 71 -0.78 -7.02 -18.06
C SER A 71 -2.20 -7.57 -18.04
N SER A 72 -2.54 -8.36 -17.02
CA SER A 72 -3.86 -8.96 -16.79
C SER A 72 -3.91 -9.63 -15.40
N GLY A 73 -5.10 -9.82 -14.84
CA GLY A 73 -5.30 -10.55 -13.58
C GLY A 73 -5.02 -9.76 -12.29
N ILE A 74 -5.21 -10.43 -11.16
CA ILE A 74 -5.03 -9.89 -9.81
C ILE A 74 -3.57 -10.08 -9.40
N ARG A 75 -2.79 -8.99 -9.37
CA ARG A 75 -1.35 -9.01 -9.09
C ARG A 75 -0.96 -7.88 -8.13
N PRO A 76 -1.07 -8.10 -6.82
CA PRO A 76 -0.80 -7.07 -5.82
C PRO A 76 0.67 -6.60 -5.85
N PHE A 77 0.89 -5.36 -5.43
CA PHE A 77 2.22 -4.84 -5.11
C PHE A 77 2.49 -5.08 -3.63
N LEU A 78 3.69 -5.56 -3.29
CA LEU A 78 4.03 -5.91 -1.92
C LEU A 78 3.93 -4.67 -1.02
N LEU A 79 3.00 -4.71 -0.06
CA LEU A 79 2.84 -3.72 1.03
C LEU A 79 2.50 -2.30 0.57
N ALA A 80 2.15 -2.11 -0.72
CA ALA A 80 1.78 -0.81 -1.26
C ALA A 80 0.86 -0.89 -2.49
N ASP A 81 -0.46 -0.75 -2.31
CA ASP A 81 -1.43 -0.90 -3.40
C ASP A 81 -2.65 0.05 -3.26
N THR A 82 -3.67 -0.14 -4.09
CA THR A 82 -4.95 0.61 -4.02
C THR A 82 -5.83 0.14 -2.85
N ALA A 83 -6.88 0.89 -2.52
CA ALA A 83 -7.85 0.48 -1.50
C ALA A 83 -8.48 -0.88 -1.83
N ALA A 84 -8.79 -1.15 -3.10
CA ALA A 84 -9.33 -2.45 -3.52
C ALA A 84 -8.42 -3.65 -3.18
N TYR A 85 -7.10 -3.48 -3.16
CA TYR A 85 -6.17 -4.55 -2.80
C TYR A 85 -5.90 -4.58 -1.29
N VAL A 86 -5.75 -3.42 -0.66
CA VAL A 86 -5.35 -3.38 0.75
C VAL A 86 -6.53 -3.53 1.70
N LEU A 87 -7.68 -2.95 1.36
CA LEU A 87 -8.88 -2.88 2.22
C LEU A 87 -10.02 -3.76 1.71
N GLY A 88 -9.92 -4.32 0.50
CA GLY A 88 -10.99 -5.12 -0.11
C GLY A 88 -12.23 -4.33 -0.49
N VAL A 89 -12.12 -3.01 -0.59
CA VAL A 89 -13.22 -2.10 -0.97
C VAL A 89 -12.83 -1.22 -2.15
N ASN A 90 -13.79 -0.92 -3.01
CA ASN A 90 -13.64 0.08 -4.06
C ASN A 90 -14.65 1.20 -3.82
N TYR A 91 -14.15 2.41 -3.63
CA TYR A 91 -15.00 3.55 -3.30
C TYR A 91 -15.63 4.23 -4.53
N ASP A 92 -15.35 3.77 -5.74
CA ASP A 92 -15.95 4.29 -6.98
C ASP A 92 -17.30 3.60 -7.27
N PRO A 93 -18.45 4.27 -7.02
CA PRO A 93 -19.78 3.66 -7.19
C PRO A 93 -20.12 3.38 -8.66
N LYS A 94 -19.38 3.96 -9.61
CA LYS A 94 -19.60 3.74 -11.06
C LYS A 94 -18.93 2.47 -11.58
N LYS A 95 -18.09 1.81 -10.78
CA LYS A 95 -17.31 0.63 -11.18
C LYS A 95 -17.74 -0.61 -10.39
N THR A 96 -18.95 -1.07 -10.67
CA THR A 96 -19.55 -2.26 -10.04
C THR A 96 -18.68 -3.51 -10.15
N ASP A 97 -18.08 -3.76 -11.32
CA ASP A 97 -17.20 -4.92 -11.52
C ASP A 97 -15.91 -4.82 -10.69
N ALA A 98 -15.41 -3.60 -10.47
CA ALA A 98 -14.23 -3.39 -9.65
C ALA A 98 -14.54 -3.55 -8.16
N GLN A 99 -15.78 -3.23 -7.74
CA GLN A 99 -16.29 -3.55 -6.40
C GLN A 99 -16.44 -5.06 -6.19
N ALA A 100 -17.02 -5.78 -7.15
CA ALA A 100 -17.18 -7.23 -7.07
C ALA A 100 -15.84 -7.98 -6.97
N ASN A 101 -14.80 -7.46 -7.61
CA ASN A 101 -13.45 -8.04 -7.58
C ASN A 101 -12.59 -7.61 -6.38
N ALA A 102 -13.04 -6.66 -5.56
CA ALA A 102 -12.24 -6.13 -4.45
C ALA A 102 -11.90 -7.19 -3.38
N PRO A 103 -12.81 -8.11 -2.98
CA PRO A 103 -12.46 -9.20 -2.06
C PRO A 103 -11.35 -10.11 -2.59
N ALA A 104 -11.42 -10.51 -3.86
CA ALA A 104 -10.40 -11.36 -4.48
C ALA A 104 -9.03 -10.65 -4.60
N LYS A 105 -9.04 -9.32 -4.83
CA LYS A 105 -7.83 -8.50 -4.80
C LYS A 105 -7.21 -8.46 -3.42
N HIS A 106 -8.05 -8.32 -2.40
CA HIS A 106 -7.60 -8.32 -1.02
C HIS A 106 -7.02 -9.64 -0.59
N GLU A 107 -7.69 -10.76 -0.89
CA GLU A 107 -7.18 -12.10 -0.62
C GLU A 107 -5.79 -12.32 -1.25
N ALA A 108 -5.60 -11.93 -2.51
CA ALA A 108 -4.31 -12.02 -3.16
C ALA A 108 -3.24 -11.16 -2.48
N PHE A 109 -3.60 -9.95 -2.03
CA PHE A 109 -2.71 -9.04 -1.32
C PHE A 109 -2.30 -9.61 0.05
N VAL A 110 -3.25 -10.15 0.83
CA VAL A 110 -3.00 -10.84 2.09
C VAL A 110 -2.04 -12.00 1.89
N LYS A 111 -2.29 -12.85 0.87
CA LYS A 111 -1.41 -13.97 0.53
C LYS A 111 0.01 -13.52 0.21
N LEU A 112 0.18 -12.41 -0.51
CA LEU A 112 1.50 -11.84 -0.81
C LEU A 112 2.20 -11.34 0.46
N ALA A 113 1.48 -10.63 1.33
CA ALA A 113 2.01 -10.15 2.61
C ALA A 113 2.44 -11.31 3.53
N ARG A 114 1.60 -12.35 3.66
CA ARG A 114 1.89 -13.57 4.41
C ARG A 114 3.12 -14.30 3.86
N ALA A 115 3.20 -14.49 2.54
CA ALA A 115 4.37 -15.11 1.92
C ALA A 115 5.68 -14.32 2.14
N CYS A 116 5.60 -12.99 2.23
CA CYS A 116 6.74 -12.15 2.60
C CYS A 116 7.13 -12.36 4.07
N ALA A 117 6.15 -12.36 4.98
CA ALA A 117 6.36 -12.61 6.40
C ALA A 117 7.03 -13.97 6.64
N ASP A 118 6.52 -15.03 6.01
CA ASP A 118 7.03 -16.40 6.17
C ASP A 118 8.47 -16.56 5.64
N LYS A 119 8.81 -15.87 4.54
CA LYS A 119 10.14 -15.97 3.93
C LYS A 119 11.21 -15.13 4.61
N THR A 120 10.84 -13.97 5.13
CA THR A 120 11.79 -13.00 5.69
C THR A 120 11.87 -13.07 7.20
N GLU A 121 10.88 -13.70 7.85
CA GLU A 121 10.69 -13.69 9.31
C GLU A 121 10.71 -12.27 9.89
N ASN A 122 10.44 -11.27 9.06
CA ASN A 122 10.53 -9.87 9.45
C ASN A 122 9.33 -9.52 10.36
N PRO A 123 9.57 -9.05 11.60
CA PRO A 123 8.49 -8.75 12.56
C PRO A 123 7.45 -7.75 12.04
N LEU A 124 7.86 -6.79 11.20
CA LEU A 124 6.94 -5.83 10.60
C LEU A 124 6.10 -6.48 9.51
N ALA A 125 6.68 -7.33 8.67
CA ALA A 125 5.92 -8.07 7.66
C ALA A 125 4.91 -9.03 8.32
N ILE A 126 5.29 -9.67 9.43
CA ILE A 126 4.41 -10.51 10.25
C ILE A 126 3.25 -9.69 10.81
N ALA A 127 3.52 -8.52 11.40
CA ALA A 127 2.49 -7.66 11.96
C ALA A 127 1.48 -7.19 10.89
N VAL A 128 1.97 -6.81 9.71
CA VAL A 128 1.10 -6.43 8.59
C VAL A 128 0.24 -7.61 8.13
N ALA A 129 0.82 -8.80 7.96
CA ALA A 129 0.07 -9.99 7.55
C ALA A 129 -1.03 -10.37 8.57
N GLN A 130 -0.71 -10.34 9.87
CA GLN A 130 -1.68 -10.61 10.93
C GLN A 130 -2.82 -9.59 10.96
N LEU A 131 -2.52 -8.30 10.74
CA LEU A 131 -3.54 -7.27 10.66
C LEU A 131 -4.49 -7.50 9.49
N LEU A 132 -3.95 -7.81 8.32
CA LEU A 132 -4.74 -7.99 7.09
C LEU A 132 -5.66 -9.21 7.14
N GLU A 133 -5.31 -10.22 7.94
CA GLU A 133 -6.15 -11.42 8.14
C GLU A 133 -7.24 -11.22 9.19
N GLY A 134 -7.14 -10.19 10.03
CA GLY A 134 -8.08 -9.93 11.12
C GLY A 134 -9.30 -9.11 10.67
N GLU A 135 -10.44 -9.76 10.42
CA GLU A 135 -11.67 -9.09 9.94
C GLU A 135 -12.11 -7.90 10.81
N ALA A 136 -12.10 -8.06 12.15
CA ALA A 136 -12.50 -7.00 13.07
C ALA A 136 -11.58 -5.77 12.97
N VAL A 137 -10.27 -5.99 12.86
CA VAL A 137 -9.27 -4.92 12.73
C VAL A 137 -9.38 -4.24 11.37
N MET A 138 -9.67 -5.01 10.31
CA MET A 138 -9.89 -4.47 8.97
C MET A 138 -11.12 -3.55 8.92
N PHE A 139 -12.19 -3.90 9.63
CA PHE A 139 -13.37 -3.03 9.74
C PHE A 139 -13.03 -1.69 10.41
N GLU A 140 -12.28 -1.71 11.52
CA GLU A 140 -11.81 -0.50 12.19
C GLU A 140 -10.89 0.34 11.31
N LEU A 141 -10.00 -0.32 10.55
CA LEU A 141 -9.10 0.35 9.63
C LEU A 141 -9.88 1.05 8.50
N ILE A 142 -10.84 0.36 7.88
CA ILE A 142 -11.72 0.92 6.84
C ILE A 142 -12.49 2.13 7.37
N ALA A 143 -12.88 2.14 8.64
CA ALA A 143 -13.60 3.28 9.24
C ALA A 143 -12.74 4.54 9.43
N LYS A 144 -11.40 4.40 9.48
CA LYS A 144 -10.46 5.54 9.59
C LYS A 144 -10.25 6.29 8.27
N PHE A 145 -10.88 5.81 7.21
CA PHE A 145 -10.60 6.15 5.83
C PHE A 145 -11.81 6.87 5.23
N PRO A 146 -11.67 8.08 4.66
CA PRO A 146 -12.81 8.81 4.15
C PRO A 146 -13.38 8.13 2.89
N PRO A 147 -14.68 8.26 2.61
CA PRO A 147 -15.35 7.58 1.48
C PRO A 147 -14.83 7.97 0.09
N GLU A 148 -13.92 8.94 0.00
CA GLU A 148 -13.34 9.47 -1.23
C GLU A 148 -11.92 8.94 -1.53
N LEU A 149 -11.53 7.81 -0.93
CA LEU A 149 -10.19 7.19 -1.09
C LEU A 149 -9.71 6.98 -2.53
N ASP A 150 -10.64 6.60 -3.41
CA ASP A 150 -10.36 6.27 -4.81
C ASP A 150 -10.91 7.33 -5.78
N ALA A 151 -11.42 8.46 -5.27
CA ALA A 151 -11.83 9.58 -6.11
C ALA A 151 -10.61 10.09 -6.88
N THR A 152 -10.56 9.69 -8.15
CA THR A 152 -9.57 10.11 -9.13
C THR A 152 -10.15 11.26 -9.92
#